data_AF-A0A8T4EMJ1-F1
#
_entry.id   AF-A0A8T4EMJ1-F1
#
_cell.length_a   1.000
_cell.length_b   1.000
_cell.length_c   1.000
_cell.angle_alpha   90.00
_cell.angle_beta   90.00
_cell.angle_gamma   90.00
#
_symmetry.space_group_name_H-M   'P 1'
#
loop_
_entity.id
_entity.type
_entity.pdbx_description
1 polymer ?
#
loop_
_entity_poly.entity_id
_entity_poly.type
_entity_poly.pdbx_seq_one_letter_code
_entity_poly.pdbx_strand_id
1 'polypeptide(L)'
;MSDLKERHWHEQCAIAEKIGKAGSFQKYAETLPDILNAVISKQEVCCIDEGTPDGIRFAGSGIYYVITQGTEKGKKGKEAIYAGLEAAAEAVKGSPAEFITSHDECGAAGLVFNEMPDSIKKEFGTSDNLGIYFAKELSKKTGLGYRHIGIKEMARPSGMHTAMFAYYDGTGKFNPDAVPGLPQGFVVSRKYLGKEEALREIELAPKIATGEHGYGGLIKPDKKFWLIAVAEDPWALESLVSELKPVSDSYKGKVKVEGFLVKA
;
A
#
# COMPACT_ATOMS: atom_id res chain seq x y z
N MET A 1 22.09 6.21 12.29
CA MET A 1 21.23 6.05 11.10
C MET A 1 22.15 5.66 9.95
N SER A 2 21.77 4.75 9.06
CA SER A 2 22.60 4.50 7.87
C SER A 2 22.59 5.76 6.99
N ASP A 3 23.69 6.05 6.30
CA ASP A 3 23.81 7.19 5.37
C ASP A 3 22.68 7.18 4.31
N LEU A 4 22.26 5.99 3.87
CA LEU A 4 21.16 5.81 2.93
C LEU A 4 19.80 6.24 3.51
N LYS A 5 19.49 5.86 4.76
CA LYS A 5 18.22 6.20 5.43
C LYS A 5 18.10 7.70 5.64
N GLU A 6 19.19 8.34 6.03
CA GLU A 6 19.25 9.79 6.23
C GLU A 6 19.05 10.55 4.91
N ARG A 7 19.68 10.09 3.83
CA ARG A 7 19.49 10.67 2.49
C ARG A 7 18.04 10.64 2.02
N HIS A 8 17.40 9.48 2.06
CA HIS A 8 15.99 9.35 1.66
C HIS A 8 15.06 10.17 2.57
N TRP A 9 15.35 10.21 3.87
CA TRP A 9 14.60 11.07 4.79
C TRP A 9 14.66 12.55 4.37
N HIS A 10 15.85 13.06 4.02
CA HIS A 10 16.00 14.44 3.56
C HIS A 10 15.29 14.70 2.23
N GLU A 11 15.35 13.76 1.28
CA GLU A 11 14.63 13.85 0.01
C GLU A 11 13.11 13.96 0.23
N GLN A 12 12.55 13.07 1.05
CA GLN A 12 11.12 13.06 1.36
C GLN A 12 10.69 14.31 2.14
N CYS A 13 11.51 14.76 3.10
CA CYS A 13 11.27 16.02 3.81
C CYS A 13 11.27 17.23 2.86
N ALA A 14 12.18 17.28 1.89
CA ALA A 14 12.23 18.36 0.91
C ALA A 14 10.96 18.41 0.03
N ILE A 15 10.38 17.24 -0.31
CA ILE A 15 9.08 17.18 -1.00
C ILE A 15 7.96 17.68 -0.08
N ALA A 16 7.91 17.23 1.17
CA ALA A 16 6.92 17.70 2.14
C ALA A 16 6.99 19.23 2.36
N GLU A 17 8.19 19.81 2.37
CA GLU A 17 8.40 21.27 2.45
C GLU A 17 7.87 21.99 1.20
N LYS A 18 8.08 21.44 -0.01
CA LYS A 18 7.50 22.00 -1.25
C LYS A 18 5.98 21.99 -1.20
N ILE A 19 5.37 20.89 -0.73
CA ILE A 19 3.92 20.80 -0.52
C ILE A 19 3.46 21.86 0.50
N GLY A 20 4.18 22.00 1.61
CA GLY A 20 3.91 23.04 2.62
C GLY A 20 3.95 24.46 2.06
N LYS A 21 4.94 24.77 1.19
CA LYS A 21 5.04 26.07 0.50
C LYS A 21 3.92 26.31 -0.51
N ALA A 22 3.44 25.27 -1.18
CA ALA A 22 2.28 25.35 -2.06
C ALA A 22 0.95 25.56 -1.29
N GLY A 23 0.92 25.17 -0.01
CA GLY A 23 -0.19 25.36 0.93
C GLY A 23 -1.17 24.19 1.02
N SER A 24 -1.18 23.27 0.05
CA SER A 24 -1.92 22.01 0.11
C SER A 24 -1.33 20.99 -0.86
N PHE A 25 -1.70 19.70 -0.71
CA PHE A 25 -1.28 18.67 -1.66
C PHE A 25 -1.89 18.92 -3.05
N GLN A 26 -3.16 19.33 -3.12
CA GLN A 26 -3.82 19.73 -4.38
C GLN A 26 -3.02 20.79 -5.14
N LYS A 27 -2.67 21.92 -4.48
CA LYS A 27 -1.94 23.01 -5.13
C LYS A 27 -0.56 22.59 -5.59
N TYR A 28 0.10 21.72 -4.82
CA TYR A 28 1.36 21.11 -5.24
C TYR A 28 1.20 20.24 -6.48
N ALA A 29 0.22 19.33 -6.51
CA ALA A 29 -0.05 18.44 -7.63
C ALA A 29 -0.38 19.22 -8.92
N GLU A 30 -1.08 20.35 -8.81
CA GLU A 30 -1.35 21.27 -9.93
C GLU A 30 -0.08 21.91 -10.53
N THR A 31 1.04 21.94 -9.81
CA THR A 31 2.32 22.42 -10.36
C THR A 31 3.10 21.35 -11.11
N LEU A 32 2.72 20.07 -10.98
CA LEU A 32 3.45 18.97 -11.62
C LEU A 32 3.02 18.85 -13.08
N PRO A 33 3.98 18.82 -14.03
CA PRO A 33 3.65 18.53 -15.41
C PRO A 33 3.05 17.13 -15.50
N ASP A 34 2.10 16.96 -16.41
CA ASP A 34 1.51 15.67 -16.75
C ASP A 34 0.89 14.90 -15.56
N ILE A 35 0.36 15.61 -14.56
CA ILE A 35 -0.29 14.98 -13.39
C ILE A 35 -1.39 13.97 -13.76
N LEU A 36 -2.00 14.12 -14.94
CA LEU A 36 -3.02 13.19 -15.46
C LEU A 36 -2.46 11.82 -15.82
N ASN A 37 -1.15 11.71 -16.07
CA ASN A 37 -0.49 10.43 -16.27
C ASN A 37 -0.48 9.58 -15.00
N ALA A 38 -0.74 10.16 -13.83
CA ALA A 38 -0.91 9.40 -12.60
C ALA A 38 -2.16 8.52 -12.57
N VAL A 39 -3.07 8.60 -13.56
CA VAL A 39 -4.29 7.75 -13.62
C VAL A 39 -4.23 6.83 -14.85
N ILE A 40 -3.07 6.20 -15.02
CA ILE A 40 -2.81 5.18 -16.03
C ILE A 40 -2.29 3.99 -15.27
N SER A 41 -3.01 2.87 -15.33
CA SER A 41 -2.66 1.68 -14.56
C SER A 41 -2.29 0.50 -15.45
N LYS A 42 -1.17 -0.11 -15.12
CA LYS A 42 -0.84 -1.48 -15.54
C LYS A 42 -1.86 -2.48 -14.98
N GLN A 43 -2.05 -3.57 -15.70
CA GLN A 43 -3.03 -4.60 -15.38
C GLN A 43 -2.43 -5.65 -14.42
N GLU A 44 -1.92 -5.24 -13.27
CA GLU A 44 -1.38 -6.17 -12.26
C GLU A 44 -2.08 -5.99 -10.91
N VAL A 45 -2.22 -7.06 -10.11
CA VAL A 45 -2.52 -6.99 -8.69
C VAL A 45 -1.20 -7.06 -7.93
N CYS A 46 -0.91 -6.04 -7.12
CA CYS A 46 0.36 -5.90 -6.42
C CYS A 46 0.19 -5.44 -4.97
N CYS A 47 1.31 -5.40 -4.24
CA CYS A 47 1.35 -4.96 -2.86
C CYS A 47 1.13 -3.44 -2.75
N ILE A 48 0.69 -2.98 -1.58
CA ILE A 48 0.65 -1.54 -1.26
C ILE A 48 2.05 -0.94 -1.11
N ASP A 49 3.10 -1.77 -1.04
CA ASP A 49 4.51 -1.38 -0.86
C ASP A 49 4.95 -0.33 -1.92
N GLU A 50 5.69 0.69 -1.49
CA GLU A 50 6.17 1.75 -2.38
C GLU A 50 7.18 1.27 -3.41
N GLY A 51 7.81 0.11 -3.17
CA GLY A 51 8.77 -0.50 -4.08
C GLY A 51 8.15 -1.37 -5.16
N THR A 52 6.87 -1.74 -5.06
CA THR A 52 6.20 -2.56 -6.07
C THR A 52 5.72 -1.73 -7.26
N PRO A 53 5.66 -2.31 -8.47
CA PRO A 53 5.22 -1.62 -9.66
C PRO A 53 3.74 -1.22 -9.59
N ASP A 54 3.34 -0.39 -10.53
CA ASP A 54 1.96 0.02 -10.79
C ASP A 54 0.99 -1.16 -10.95
N GLY A 55 -0.24 -0.97 -10.46
CA GLY A 55 -1.33 -1.91 -10.52
C GLY A 55 -2.44 -1.62 -9.50
N ILE A 56 -3.33 -2.59 -9.35
CA ILE A 56 -4.34 -2.66 -8.30
C ILE A 56 -3.67 -3.13 -7.01
N ARG A 57 -3.63 -2.26 -6.02
CA ARG A 57 -2.77 -2.41 -4.85
C ARG A 57 -3.56 -2.87 -3.63
N PHE A 58 -3.26 -4.08 -3.18
CA PHE A 58 -3.79 -4.68 -1.95
C PHE A 58 -2.64 -5.10 -1.04
N ALA A 59 -2.83 -5.11 0.28
CA ALA A 59 -1.76 -5.45 1.21
C ALA A 59 -1.23 -6.88 0.96
N GLY A 60 0.04 -6.97 0.53
CA GLY A 60 0.68 -8.21 0.09
C GLY A 60 -0.05 -8.91 -1.06
N SER A 61 -0.56 -8.14 -2.02
CA SER A 61 -1.34 -8.64 -3.16
C SER A 61 -2.57 -9.46 -2.73
N GLY A 62 -3.17 -9.06 -1.61
CA GLY A 62 -4.37 -9.68 -1.04
C GLY A 62 -4.10 -10.75 0.03
N ILE A 63 -2.85 -11.10 0.33
CA ILE A 63 -2.58 -12.08 1.41
C ILE A 63 -3.06 -11.58 2.78
N TYR A 64 -3.16 -10.26 2.97
CA TYR A 64 -3.64 -9.69 4.23
C TYR A 64 -5.09 -10.12 4.57
N TYR A 65 -5.89 -10.51 3.57
CA TYR A 65 -7.21 -11.11 3.79
C TYR A 65 -7.16 -12.41 4.61
N VAL A 66 -6.02 -13.10 4.68
CA VAL A 66 -5.85 -14.26 5.56
C VAL A 66 -6.02 -13.87 7.04
N ILE A 67 -5.64 -12.65 7.42
CA ILE A 67 -5.89 -12.14 8.77
C ILE A 67 -7.36 -11.75 8.91
N THR A 68 -7.84 -10.84 8.05
CA THR A 68 -9.16 -10.20 8.22
C THR A 68 -10.34 -11.15 7.99
N GLN A 69 -10.17 -12.17 7.15
CA GLN A 69 -11.21 -13.15 6.80
C GLN A 69 -10.91 -14.55 7.34
N GLY A 70 -9.68 -14.78 7.79
CA GLY A 70 -9.22 -16.05 8.35
C GLY A 70 -9.06 -15.98 9.86
N THR A 71 -7.88 -15.55 10.32
CA THR A 71 -7.48 -15.68 11.73
C THR A 71 -8.37 -14.89 12.69
N GLU A 72 -8.75 -13.65 12.35
CA GLU A 72 -9.67 -12.85 13.17
C GLU A 72 -11.08 -13.45 13.25
N LYS A 73 -11.47 -14.25 12.26
CA LYS A 73 -12.73 -14.99 12.25
C LYS A 73 -12.62 -16.38 12.90
N GLY A 74 -11.52 -16.65 13.61
CA GLY A 74 -11.28 -17.88 14.34
C GLY A 74 -10.78 -19.06 13.51
N LYS A 75 -10.55 -18.87 12.20
CA LYS A 75 -9.99 -19.92 11.33
C LYS A 75 -8.51 -20.10 11.61
N LYS A 76 -8.00 -21.31 11.40
CA LYS A 76 -6.59 -21.65 11.70
C LYS A 76 -5.89 -22.33 10.54
N GLY A 77 -4.57 -22.13 10.47
CA GLY A 77 -3.70 -22.75 9.48
C GLY A 77 -4.20 -22.59 8.04
N LYS A 78 -4.29 -23.69 7.28
CA LYS A 78 -4.73 -23.64 5.87
C LYS A 78 -6.16 -23.12 5.68
N GLU A 79 -7.04 -23.31 6.66
CA GLU A 79 -8.41 -22.80 6.57
C GLU A 79 -8.43 -21.26 6.52
N ALA A 80 -7.57 -20.61 7.32
CA ALA A 80 -7.40 -19.16 7.27
C ALA A 80 -6.84 -18.72 5.91
N ILE A 81 -5.85 -19.45 5.38
CA ILE A 81 -5.25 -19.17 4.08
C ILE A 81 -6.30 -19.25 2.96
N TYR A 82 -7.11 -20.31 2.93
CA TYR A 82 -8.18 -20.46 1.94
C TYR A 82 -9.27 -19.40 2.07
N ALA A 83 -9.64 -19.00 3.29
CA ALA A 83 -10.57 -17.90 3.49
C ALA A 83 -10.04 -16.58 2.92
N GLY A 84 -8.75 -16.30 3.12
CA GLY A 84 -8.10 -15.14 2.52
C GLY A 84 -8.04 -15.21 1.00
N LEU A 85 -7.76 -16.38 0.43
CA LEU A 85 -7.76 -16.61 -1.03
C LEU A 85 -9.15 -16.36 -1.64
N GLU A 86 -10.22 -16.82 -1.00
CA GLU A 86 -11.59 -16.58 -1.47
C GLU A 86 -11.91 -15.08 -1.50
N ALA A 87 -11.59 -14.36 -0.43
CA ALA A 87 -11.86 -12.92 -0.34
C ALA A 87 -11.01 -12.11 -1.32
N ALA A 88 -9.72 -12.44 -1.46
CA ALA A 88 -8.84 -11.81 -2.43
C ALA A 88 -9.33 -12.05 -3.87
N ALA A 89 -9.78 -13.26 -4.18
CA ALA A 89 -10.33 -13.60 -5.50
C ALA A 89 -11.62 -12.82 -5.82
N GLU A 90 -12.49 -12.60 -4.85
CA GLU A 90 -13.68 -11.77 -5.05
C GLU A 90 -13.32 -10.29 -5.20
N ALA A 91 -12.33 -9.79 -4.45
CA ALA A 91 -11.87 -8.39 -4.56
C ALA A 91 -11.25 -8.05 -5.92
N VAL A 92 -10.57 -9.01 -6.57
CA VAL A 92 -10.00 -8.83 -7.92
C VAL A 92 -11.01 -9.12 -9.05
N LYS A 93 -12.21 -9.60 -8.73
CA LYS A 93 -13.19 -10.01 -9.74
C LYS A 93 -13.72 -8.80 -10.51
N GLY A 94 -13.74 -8.91 -11.83
CA GLY A 94 -14.13 -7.80 -12.72
C GLY A 94 -13.12 -6.66 -12.75
N SER A 95 -11.97 -6.81 -12.10
CA SER A 95 -10.85 -5.90 -12.28
C SER A 95 -10.22 -6.08 -13.66
N PRO A 96 -9.55 -5.05 -14.21
CA PRO A 96 -8.81 -5.16 -15.46
C PRO A 96 -7.45 -5.86 -15.31
N ALA A 97 -7.14 -6.49 -14.17
CA ALA A 97 -5.84 -7.10 -13.97
C ALA A 97 -5.65 -8.36 -14.84
N GLU A 98 -4.42 -8.54 -15.31
CA GLU A 98 -3.93 -9.70 -16.07
C GLU A 98 -2.99 -10.58 -15.23
N PHE A 99 -2.34 -10.02 -14.21
CA PHE A 99 -1.36 -10.75 -13.38
C PHE A 99 -1.60 -10.55 -11.88
N ILE A 100 -1.32 -11.58 -11.09
CA ILE A 100 -1.09 -11.49 -9.64
C ILE A 100 0.42 -11.47 -9.39
N THR A 101 0.88 -10.56 -8.55
CA THR A 101 2.29 -10.48 -8.19
C THR A 101 2.54 -10.90 -6.73
N SER A 102 3.71 -11.47 -6.46
CA SER A 102 4.31 -11.47 -5.10
C SER A 102 5.66 -10.76 -5.15
N HIS A 103 6.19 -10.35 -4.00
CA HIS A 103 7.51 -9.72 -3.94
C HIS A 103 8.32 -10.17 -2.72
N ASP A 104 9.64 -10.03 -2.79
CA ASP A 104 10.55 -10.29 -1.67
C ASP A 104 10.31 -9.30 -0.51
N GLU A 105 10.57 -9.74 0.72
CA GLU A 105 10.44 -8.93 1.95
C GLU A 105 9.02 -8.36 2.15
N CYS A 106 7.98 -9.14 1.84
CA CYS A 106 6.60 -8.66 1.94
C CYS A 106 6.14 -8.56 3.40
N GLY A 107 5.99 -7.32 3.91
CA GLY A 107 5.56 -7.06 5.28
C GLY A 107 4.19 -7.68 5.62
N ALA A 108 3.22 -7.64 4.70
CA ALA A 108 1.90 -8.25 4.91
C ALA A 108 1.98 -9.77 5.00
N ALA A 109 2.80 -10.43 4.16
CA ALA A 109 3.06 -11.86 4.29
C ALA A 109 3.77 -12.19 5.61
N GLY A 110 4.68 -11.32 6.08
CA GLY A 110 5.31 -11.42 7.39
C GLY A 110 4.32 -11.38 8.55
N LEU A 111 3.36 -10.45 8.52
CA LEU A 111 2.28 -10.39 9.52
C LEU A 111 1.45 -11.68 9.52
N VAL A 112 1.02 -12.13 8.35
CA VAL A 112 0.23 -13.36 8.22
C VAL A 112 1.03 -14.56 8.74
N PHE A 113 2.28 -14.70 8.31
CA PHE A 113 3.17 -15.80 8.72
C PHE A 113 3.34 -15.86 10.24
N ASN A 114 3.46 -14.71 10.91
CA ASN A 114 3.61 -14.65 12.37
C ASN A 114 2.36 -15.13 13.13
N GLU A 115 1.17 -14.90 12.59
CA GLU A 115 -0.12 -15.38 13.13
C GLU A 115 -0.38 -16.87 12.87
N MET A 116 0.41 -17.50 11.99
CA MET A 116 0.21 -18.91 11.65
C MET A 116 0.74 -19.86 12.73
N PRO A 117 0.13 -21.05 12.89
CA PRO A 117 0.65 -22.09 13.78
C PRO A 117 1.99 -22.64 13.29
N ASP A 118 2.78 -23.22 14.20
CA ASP A 118 4.14 -23.73 13.91
C ASP A 118 4.18 -24.76 12.78
N SER A 119 3.12 -25.56 12.61
CA SER A 119 3.01 -26.50 11.51
C SER A 119 3.05 -25.82 10.14
N ILE A 120 2.39 -24.68 10.01
CA ILE A 120 2.38 -23.86 8.79
C ILE A 120 3.70 -23.12 8.62
N LYS A 121 4.24 -22.56 9.71
CA LYS A 121 5.57 -21.92 9.67
C LYS A 121 6.65 -22.90 9.21
N LYS A 122 6.60 -24.14 9.68
CA LYS A 122 7.49 -25.23 9.26
C LYS A 122 7.26 -25.64 7.81
N GLU A 123 6.01 -25.68 7.34
CA GLU A 123 5.67 -26.04 5.97
C GLU A 123 6.25 -25.06 4.95
N PHE A 124 6.09 -23.74 5.19
CA PHE A 124 6.55 -22.71 4.26
C PHE A 124 8.00 -22.26 4.51
N GLY A 125 8.50 -22.39 5.73
CA GLY A 125 9.85 -21.99 6.15
C GLY A 125 10.04 -20.48 6.30
N THR A 126 9.49 -19.68 5.38
CA THR A 126 9.59 -18.21 5.40
C THR A 126 8.26 -17.54 5.04
N SER A 127 8.11 -16.27 5.42
CA SER A 127 6.99 -15.42 5.00
C SER A 127 6.93 -15.24 3.49
N ASP A 128 8.08 -15.13 2.83
CA ASP A 128 8.15 -14.91 1.37
C ASP A 128 7.67 -16.15 0.61
N ASN A 129 8.02 -17.36 1.09
CA ASN A 129 7.49 -18.60 0.53
C ASN A 129 5.96 -18.70 0.70
N LEU A 130 5.42 -18.25 1.84
CA LEU A 130 3.97 -18.16 2.05
C LEU A 130 3.33 -17.13 1.10
N GLY A 131 3.95 -15.97 0.91
CA GLY A 131 3.50 -14.94 -0.03
C GLY A 131 3.49 -15.43 -1.48
N ILE A 132 4.57 -16.10 -1.91
CA ILE A 132 4.68 -16.75 -3.23
C ILE A 132 3.61 -17.81 -3.40
N TYR A 133 3.41 -18.67 -2.40
CA TYR A 133 2.37 -19.70 -2.44
C TYR A 133 0.98 -19.06 -2.61
N PHE A 134 0.65 -18.07 -1.77
CA PHE A 134 -0.65 -17.41 -1.82
C PHE A 134 -0.91 -16.77 -3.19
N ALA A 135 0.05 -16.02 -3.73
CA ALA A 135 -0.10 -15.37 -5.03
C ALA A 135 -0.28 -16.38 -6.18
N LYS A 136 0.42 -17.52 -6.14
CA LYS A 136 0.25 -18.61 -7.13
C LYS A 136 -1.13 -19.25 -7.03
N GLU A 137 -1.63 -19.51 -5.82
CA GLU A 137 -2.97 -20.06 -5.63
C GLU A 137 -4.06 -19.06 -6.04
N LEU A 138 -3.86 -17.78 -5.75
CA LEU A 138 -4.76 -16.72 -6.20
C LEU A 138 -4.80 -16.63 -7.73
N SER A 139 -3.65 -16.68 -8.40
CA SER A 139 -3.53 -16.73 -9.87
C SER A 139 -4.29 -17.93 -10.45
N LYS A 140 -4.09 -19.15 -9.91
CA LYS A 140 -4.85 -20.33 -10.35
C LYS A 140 -6.36 -20.15 -10.19
N LYS A 141 -6.79 -19.55 -9.09
CA LYS A 141 -8.20 -19.39 -8.74
C LYS A 141 -8.91 -18.36 -9.62
N THR A 142 -8.21 -17.31 -10.02
CA THR A 142 -8.75 -16.20 -10.82
C THR A 142 -8.53 -16.40 -12.32
N GLY A 143 -7.61 -17.29 -12.71
CA GLY A 143 -7.18 -17.49 -14.08
C GLY A 143 -6.19 -16.43 -14.59
N LEU A 144 -5.75 -15.52 -13.72
CA LEU A 144 -4.76 -14.50 -14.04
C LEU A 144 -3.35 -15.09 -14.09
N GLY A 145 -2.43 -14.44 -14.81
CA GLY A 145 -1.02 -14.78 -14.79
C GLY A 145 -0.39 -14.59 -13.41
N TYR A 146 0.82 -15.13 -13.22
CA TYR A 146 1.60 -14.95 -11.99
C TYR A 146 3.00 -14.43 -12.30
N ARG A 147 3.46 -13.45 -11.52
CA ARG A 147 4.84 -12.92 -11.57
C ARG A 147 5.38 -12.73 -10.16
N HIS A 148 6.68 -12.94 -9.99
CA HIS A 148 7.38 -12.61 -8.76
C HIS A 148 8.32 -11.43 -9.00
N ILE A 149 8.34 -10.47 -8.08
CA ILE A 149 9.20 -9.30 -8.10
C ILE A 149 10.33 -9.55 -7.10
N GLY A 150 11.54 -9.80 -7.62
CA GLY A 150 12.70 -10.01 -6.75
C GLY A 150 13.16 -8.69 -6.10
N ILE A 151 13.94 -8.78 -5.02
CA ILE A 151 14.41 -7.63 -4.26
C ILE A 151 15.19 -6.60 -5.09
N LYS A 152 15.84 -7.03 -6.17
CA LYS A 152 16.58 -6.15 -7.10
C LYS A 152 15.68 -5.38 -8.07
N GLU A 153 14.43 -5.80 -8.23
CA GLU A 153 13.41 -5.15 -9.06
C GLU A 153 12.57 -4.16 -8.26
N MET A 154 12.65 -4.19 -6.91
CA MET A 154 11.96 -3.26 -6.03
C MET A 154 12.54 -1.84 -6.18
N ALA A 155 11.67 -0.84 -6.25
CA ALA A 155 12.06 0.58 -6.36
C ALA A 155 12.57 1.19 -5.04
N ARG A 156 12.64 0.41 -3.96
CA ARG A 156 13.14 0.82 -2.64
C ARG A 156 14.36 0.00 -2.21
N PRO A 157 15.17 0.49 -1.26
CA PRO A 157 16.24 -0.31 -0.66
C PRO A 157 15.72 -1.59 0.04
N SER A 158 16.51 -2.65 0.00
CA SER A 158 16.26 -3.87 0.79
C SER A 158 16.30 -3.57 2.29
N GLY A 159 15.39 -4.21 3.02
CA GLY A 159 15.26 -4.12 4.48
C GLY A 159 14.69 -2.81 5.01
N MET A 160 14.29 -1.87 4.15
CA MET A 160 13.84 -0.54 4.58
C MET A 160 12.74 0.04 3.68
N HIS A 161 11.68 0.56 4.31
CA HIS A 161 10.71 1.44 3.68
C HIS A 161 11.14 2.91 3.78
N THR A 162 11.02 3.63 2.68
CA THR A 162 11.44 5.03 2.52
C THR A 162 10.27 5.98 2.25
N ALA A 163 9.03 5.48 2.20
CA ALA A 163 7.85 6.30 1.96
C ALA A 163 7.47 7.19 3.17
N MET A 164 7.19 8.48 2.90
CA MET A 164 6.51 9.40 3.84
C MET A 164 5.04 9.65 3.48
N PHE A 165 4.57 9.01 2.42
CA PHE A 165 3.26 9.21 1.82
C PHE A 165 2.56 7.86 1.68
N ALA A 166 1.25 7.86 1.84
CA ALA A 166 0.39 6.78 1.42
C ALA A 166 -0.85 7.34 0.72
N TYR A 167 -1.23 6.69 -0.37
CA TYR A 167 -2.31 7.11 -1.24
C TYR A 167 -3.51 6.19 -1.06
N TYR A 168 -4.67 6.80 -0.84
CA TYR A 168 -5.96 6.13 -0.73
C TYR A 168 -6.73 6.37 -2.02
N ASP A 169 -6.59 5.44 -2.94
CA ASP A 169 -6.95 5.62 -4.35
C ASP A 169 -8.41 5.25 -4.64
N GLY A 170 -9.25 6.27 -4.75
CA GLY A 170 -10.64 6.13 -5.21
C GLY A 170 -10.81 5.97 -6.72
N THR A 171 -9.76 6.24 -7.51
CA THR A 171 -9.79 6.14 -8.99
C THR A 171 -9.63 4.69 -9.45
N GLY A 172 -8.91 3.88 -8.65
CA GLY A 172 -8.52 2.49 -8.93
C GLY A 172 -7.46 2.36 -10.02
N LYS A 173 -6.82 3.47 -10.40
CA LYS A 173 -5.81 3.52 -11.46
C LYS A 173 -4.63 4.40 -11.09
N PHE A 174 -4.51 4.79 -9.81
CA PHE A 174 -3.53 5.78 -9.42
C PHE A 174 -2.13 5.19 -9.32
N ASN A 175 -1.18 5.84 -10.00
CA ASN A 175 0.22 5.48 -10.05
C ASN A 175 1.11 6.70 -9.83
N PRO A 176 1.70 6.88 -8.63
CA PRO A 176 2.56 8.03 -8.38
C PRO A 176 3.86 8.00 -9.21
N ASP A 177 4.34 6.82 -9.62
CA ASP A 177 5.59 6.66 -10.37
C ASP A 177 5.52 7.20 -11.80
N ALA A 178 4.31 7.38 -12.33
CA ALA A 178 4.08 7.89 -13.67
C ALA A 178 4.29 9.41 -13.79
N VAL A 179 4.45 10.13 -12.67
CA VAL A 179 4.55 11.60 -12.64
C VAL A 179 5.83 12.04 -11.93
N PRO A 180 6.84 12.52 -12.66
CA PRO A 180 8.05 13.06 -12.07
C PRO A 180 7.77 14.16 -11.04
N GLY A 181 8.29 13.97 -9.82
CA GLY A 181 8.13 14.91 -8.71
C GLY A 181 6.97 14.58 -7.78
N LEU A 182 5.99 13.78 -8.19
CA LEU A 182 5.00 13.24 -7.27
C LEU A 182 5.70 12.25 -6.32
N PRO A 183 5.54 12.36 -4.98
CA PRO A 183 6.30 11.50 -4.08
C PRO A 183 5.88 10.04 -4.22
N GLN A 184 6.85 9.14 -4.25
CA GLN A 184 6.55 7.72 -4.06
C GLN A 184 5.98 7.46 -2.67
N GLY A 185 5.10 6.48 -2.59
CA GLY A 185 4.43 6.13 -1.35
C GLY A 185 3.72 4.80 -1.45
N PHE A 186 3.16 4.39 -0.32
CA PHE A 186 2.24 3.25 -0.32
C PHE A 186 0.99 3.60 -1.12
N VAL A 187 0.34 2.65 -1.79
CA VAL A 187 -0.94 2.91 -2.48
C VAL A 187 -1.93 1.82 -2.13
N VAL A 188 -3.16 2.18 -1.74
CA VAL A 188 -4.28 1.26 -1.52
C VAL A 188 -5.37 1.56 -2.54
N SER A 189 -5.72 0.58 -3.37
CA SER A 189 -6.76 0.75 -4.39
C SER A 189 -8.17 0.64 -3.80
N ARG A 190 -8.57 1.68 -3.05
CA ARG A 190 -9.86 1.80 -2.35
C ARG A 190 -11.07 1.50 -3.23
N LYS A 191 -11.01 1.79 -4.53
CA LYS A 191 -12.09 1.50 -5.49
C LYS A 191 -12.54 0.03 -5.51
N TYR A 192 -11.64 -0.90 -5.22
CA TYR A 192 -11.91 -2.35 -5.28
C TYR A 192 -12.13 -2.97 -3.89
N LEU A 193 -12.08 -2.17 -2.84
CA LEU A 193 -12.18 -2.63 -1.46
C LEU A 193 -13.45 -2.08 -0.80
N GLY A 194 -14.01 -2.82 0.15
CA GLY A 194 -14.95 -2.25 1.11
C GLY A 194 -14.24 -1.22 2.00
N LYS A 195 -14.98 -0.23 2.52
CA LYS A 195 -14.44 0.84 3.38
C LYS A 195 -13.59 0.28 4.54
N GLU A 196 -14.14 -0.67 5.28
CA GLU A 196 -13.48 -1.22 6.47
C GLU A 196 -12.17 -1.93 6.13
N GLU A 197 -12.13 -2.68 5.04
CA GLU A 197 -10.93 -3.37 4.59
C GLU A 197 -9.87 -2.38 4.12
N ALA A 198 -10.25 -1.40 3.30
CA ALA A 198 -9.32 -0.39 2.81
C ALA A 198 -8.70 0.43 3.95
N LEU A 199 -9.47 0.74 5.00
CA LEU A 199 -8.96 1.41 6.18
C LEU A 199 -7.97 0.55 6.97
N ARG A 200 -8.20 -0.77 7.05
CA ARG A 200 -7.25 -1.71 7.66
C ARG A 200 -5.95 -1.80 6.86
N GLU A 201 -6.03 -1.81 5.54
CA GLU A 201 -4.84 -1.85 4.68
C GLU A 201 -4.04 -0.54 4.75
N ILE A 202 -4.71 0.62 4.63
CA ILE A 202 -4.01 1.91 4.65
C ILE A 202 -3.39 2.20 6.02
N GLU A 203 -3.91 1.63 7.12
CA GLU A 203 -3.33 1.75 8.46
C GLU A 203 -1.97 1.05 8.60
N LEU A 204 -1.66 0.07 7.73
CA LEU A 204 -0.33 -0.55 7.71
C LEU A 204 0.76 0.45 7.34
N ALA A 205 0.48 1.41 6.45
CA ALA A 205 1.46 2.39 5.99
C ALA A 205 2.01 3.30 7.11
N PRO A 206 1.20 4.04 7.89
CA PRO A 206 1.72 4.82 9.01
C PRO A 206 2.31 3.94 10.11
N LYS A 207 1.82 2.72 10.33
CA LYS A 207 2.43 1.76 11.27
C LYS A 207 3.85 1.37 10.86
N ILE A 208 4.07 1.09 9.58
CA ILE A 208 5.40 0.81 9.02
C ILE A 208 6.29 2.06 9.11
N ALA A 209 5.80 3.20 8.64
CA ALA A 209 6.57 4.43 8.57
C ALA A 209 7.03 4.93 9.94
N THR A 210 6.19 4.78 10.98
CA THR A 210 6.50 5.16 12.36
C THR A 210 7.17 4.04 13.18
N GLY A 211 7.34 2.86 12.60
CA GLY A 211 8.00 1.70 13.20
C GLY A 211 9.47 1.54 12.80
N GLU A 212 10.04 0.37 13.09
CA GLU A 212 11.47 0.07 12.89
C GLU A 212 11.86 -0.07 11.41
N HIS A 213 10.94 -0.54 10.57
CA HIS A 213 11.17 -0.73 9.13
C HIS A 213 11.06 0.55 8.30
N GLY A 214 10.51 1.64 8.88
CA GLY A 214 10.39 2.95 8.25
C GLY A 214 11.33 3.98 8.87
N TYR A 215 10.84 5.21 9.05
CA TYR A 215 11.59 6.32 9.64
C TYR A 215 11.50 6.37 11.18
N GLY A 216 10.54 5.67 11.78
CA GLY A 216 10.43 5.55 13.23
C GLY A 216 10.17 6.90 13.91
N GLY A 217 10.96 7.18 14.94
CA GLY A 217 10.87 8.43 15.73
C GLY A 217 11.20 9.72 14.97
N LEU A 218 11.69 9.63 13.73
CA LEU A 218 11.85 10.81 12.87
C LEU A 218 10.51 11.40 12.45
N ILE A 219 9.44 10.59 12.40
CA ILE A 219 8.08 11.06 12.15
C ILE A 219 7.49 11.59 13.46
N LYS A 220 7.16 12.88 13.45
CA LYS A 220 6.74 13.66 14.61
C LYS A 220 5.77 14.77 14.19
N PRO A 221 5.09 15.48 15.12
CA PRO A 221 4.07 16.46 14.75
C PRO A 221 4.52 17.58 13.80
N ASP A 222 5.80 17.96 13.78
CA ASP A 222 6.38 18.94 12.83
C ASP A 222 6.93 18.31 11.55
N LYS A 223 7.03 16.97 11.48
CA LYS A 223 7.50 16.19 10.32
C LYS A 223 6.62 14.95 10.16
N LYS A 224 5.47 15.14 9.53
CA LYS A 224 4.36 14.18 9.53
C LYS A 224 4.46 13.16 8.40
N PHE A 225 3.84 12.00 8.61
CA PHE A 225 3.45 11.08 7.55
C PHE A 225 2.15 11.55 6.90
N TRP A 226 2.01 11.40 5.58
CA TRP A 226 0.87 11.94 4.84
C TRP A 226 -0.01 10.82 4.30
N LEU A 227 -1.29 10.85 4.64
CA LEU A 227 -2.35 10.08 3.99
C LEU A 227 -3.02 10.99 2.97
N ILE A 228 -2.98 10.60 1.70
CA ILE A 228 -3.47 11.39 0.58
C ILE A 228 -4.65 10.67 -0.07
N ALA A 229 -5.85 11.23 0.05
CA ALA A 229 -7.00 10.78 -0.72
C ALA A 229 -6.88 11.21 -2.18
N VAL A 230 -7.13 10.28 -3.11
CA VAL A 230 -7.11 10.54 -4.56
C VAL A 230 -8.48 10.26 -5.14
N ALA A 231 -9.07 11.24 -5.84
CA ALA A 231 -10.39 11.13 -6.44
C ALA A 231 -10.50 11.88 -7.78
N GLU A 232 -11.55 11.60 -8.55
CA GLU A 232 -11.83 12.28 -9.82
C GLU A 232 -12.84 13.45 -9.64
N ASP A 233 -13.63 13.44 -8.55
CA ASP A 233 -14.61 14.48 -8.25
C ASP A 233 -14.57 14.96 -6.78
N PRO A 234 -15.04 16.19 -6.50
CA PRO A 234 -14.97 16.77 -5.15
C PRO A 234 -15.74 15.99 -4.07
N TRP A 235 -16.87 15.36 -4.41
CA TRP A 235 -17.71 14.65 -3.45
C TRP A 235 -17.04 13.34 -3.01
N ALA A 236 -16.48 12.60 -3.97
CA ALA A 236 -15.66 11.43 -3.67
C ALA A 236 -14.44 11.83 -2.83
N LEU A 237 -13.77 12.93 -3.16
CA LEU A 237 -12.61 13.39 -2.39
C LEU A 237 -12.95 13.68 -0.92
N GLU A 238 -14.02 14.44 -0.68
CA GLU A 238 -14.48 14.76 0.68
C GLU A 238 -14.80 13.49 1.47
N SER A 239 -15.49 12.53 0.83
CA SER A 239 -15.80 11.23 1.42
C SER A 239 -14.53 10.47 1.82
N LEU A 240 -13.57 10.32 0.90
CA LEU A 240 -12.32 9.60 1.15
C LEU A 240 -11.47 10.27 2.25
N VAL A 241 -11.37 11.61 2.24
CA VAL A 241 -10.71 12.36 3.31
C VAL A 241 -11.38 12.09 4.66
N SER A 242 -12.71 12.07 4.70
CA SER A 242 -13.48 11.76 5.91
C SER A 242 -13.23 10.33 6.40
N GLU A 243 -13.13 9.35 5.50
CA GLU A 243 -12.77 7.97 5.84
C GLU A 243 -11.40 7.87 6.52
N LEU A 244 -10.41 8.65 6.08
CA LEU A 244 -9.03 8.61 6.59
C LEU A 244 -8.82 9.33 7.94
N LYS A 245 -9.70 10.27 8.32
CA LYS A 245 -9.53 11.06 9.56
C LYS A 245 -9.33 10.20 10.82
N PRO A 246 -10.15 9.16 11.10
CA PRO A 246 -9.96 8.30 12.26
C PRO A 246 -8.58 7.63 12.29
N VAL A 247 -8.04 7.23 11.12
CA VAL A 247 -6.70 6.66 11.02
C VAL A 247 -5.65 7.69 11.41
N SER A 248 -5.77 8.95 10.95
CA SER A 248 -4.81 10.00 11.32
C SER A 248 -4.89 10.40 12.79
N ASP A 249 -6.10 10.44 13.36
CA ASP A 249 -6.33 10.87 14.75
C ASP A 249 -5.69 9.92 15.76
N SER A 250 -5.57 8.62 15.43
CA SER A 250 -4.92 7.63 16.30
C SER A 250 -3.40 7.85 16.47
N TYR A 251 -2.77 8.67 15.61
CA TYR A 251 -1.32 8.92 15.61
C TYR A 251 -0.90 10.24 16.27
N LYS A 252 -1.77 10.86 17.09
CA LYS A 252 -1.42 12.01 17.95
C LYS A 252 -0.73 13.17 17.18
N GLY A 253 -1.22 13.46 15.97
CA GLY A 253 -0.73 14.52 15.10
C GLY A 253 0.54 14.20 14.29
N LYS A 254 1.09 12.97 14.39
CA LYS A 254 2.21 12.49 13.56
C LYS A 254 1.78 12.15 12.13
N VAL A 255 0.50 11.91 11.91
CA VAL A 255 -0.10 11.67 10.60
C VAL A 255 -0.94 12.88 10.21
N LYS A 256 -0.97 13.19 8.90
CA LYS A 256 -1.78 14.25 8.31
C LYS A 256 -2.62 13.65 7.18
N VAL A 257 -3.89 14.03 7.10
CA VAL A 257 -4.74 13.73 5.94
C VAL A 257 -4.79 14.96 5.03
N GLU A 258 -4.58 14.73 3.75
CA GLU A 258 -4.81 15.66 2.66
C GLU A 258 -5.52 14.92 1.52
N GLY A 259 -5.84 15.63 0.46
CA GLY A 259 -6.38 15.01 -0.73
C GLY A 259 -6.16 15.87 -1.96
N PHE A 260 -6.31 15.25 -3.13
CA PHE A 260 -6.34 15.97 -4.37
C PHE A 260 -7.20 15.28 -5.42
N LEU A 261 -7.70 16.09 -6.35
CA LEU A 261 -8.42 15.69 -7.53
C LEU A 261 -7.45 15.47 -8.67
N VAL A 262 -7.54 14.30 -9.30
CA VAL A 262 -6.90 14.05 -10.59
C VAL A 262 -7.99 14.21 -11.64
N LYS A 263 -8.11 15.42 -12.19
CA LYS A 263 -9.12 15.75 -13.19
C LYS A 263 -8.67 15.26 -14.56
N ALA A 264 -9.17 14.11 -15.01
CA ALA A 264 -9.01 13.68 -16.40
C ALA A 264 -9.58 14.71 -17.40
#